data_AF-A0A955VTG9-F1
#
_entry.id   AF-A0A955VTG9-F1
#
_cell.length_a   1.000
_cell.length_b   1.000
_cell.length_c   1.000
_cell.angle_alpha   90.00
_cell.angle_beta   90.00
_cell.angle_gamma   90.00
#
_symmetry.space_group_name_H-M   'P 1'
#
loop_
_entity.id
_entity.type
_entity.pdbx_description
1 polymer ?
#
loop_
_entity_poly.entity_id
_entity_poly.type
_entity_poly.pdbx_seq_one_letter_code
_entity_poly.pdbx_strand_id
1 'polypeptide(L)'
;MDALAQIAAQLGHPPGEPCPVSSLNEVPPEVIEDARRLPSVPLRVIYLRHRLPFARLGELVPFIADCIDGDAPVATWGRGRTVRLAAELPDLVSAPAHALLAPLLVLGPIRTLGSGPGLHFEAGAPVVVLPDVDYRWAPPLGLQATVFTPDAPLVADPIVAFRRWVAVWLAWQAGFVEVPADADAETALRLLVPDAATFTEDARIAARAWLVQRARGASAYDAPDALLRAVELGAGGGGQAGDVPG
;
A
#
# COMPACT_ATOMS: atom_id res chain seq x y z
N MET A 1 7.74 -32.25 19.89
CA MET A 1 8.68 -31.51 20.76
C MET A 1 8.03 -30.18 21.10
N ASP A 2 8.09 -29.78 22.36
CA ASP A 2 7.69 -28.43 22.78
C ASP A 2 8.57 -27.39 22.06
N ALA A 3 7.96 -26.43 21.37
CA ALA A 3 8.67 -25.43 20.60
C ALA A 3 9.62 -24.60 21.49
N LEU A 4 9.27 -24.38 22.76
CA LEU A 4 10.14 -23.67 23.71
C LEU A 4 11.35 -24.52 24.12
N ALA A 5 11.19 -25.85 24.21
CA ALA A 5 12.31 -26.76 24.45
C ALA A 5 13.28 -26.79 23.25
N GLN A 6 12.74 -26.76 22.02
CA GLN A 6 13.55 -26.64 20.82
C GLN A 6 14.32 -25.31 20.78
N ILE A 7 13.66 -24.20 21.11
CA ILE A 7 14.30 -22.88 21.21
C ILE A 7 15.42 -22.91 22.25
N ALA A 8 15.17 -23.44 23.45
CA ALA A 8 16.17 -23.52 24.51
C ALA A 8 17.40 -24.35 24.08
N ALA A 9 17.19 -25.45 23.37
CA ALA A 9 18.27 -26.27 22.82
C ALA A 9 19.11 -25.51 21.77
N GLN A 10 18.49 -24.63 20.97
CA GLN A 10 19.20 -23.80 19.99
C GLN A 10 19.96 -22.64 20.65
N LEU A 11 19.41 -22.03 21.70
CA LEU A 11 20.03 -20.91 22.41
C LEU A 11 21.13 -21.36 23.40
N GLY A 12 21.07 -22.61 23.87
CA GLY A 12 21.97 -23.12 24.92
C GLY A 12 21.56 -22.68 26.34
N HIS A 13 20.41 -22.03 26.48
CA HIS A 13 19.82 -21.59 27.74
C HIS A 13 18.29 -21.49 27.59
N PRO A 14 17.50 -21.47 28.69
CA PRO A 14 16.07 -21.23 28.59
C PRO A 14 15.78 -19.87 27.93
N PRO A 15 14.63 -19.74 27.24
CA PRO A 15 14.30 -18.53 26.49
C PRO A 15 14.15 -17.29 27.36
N GLY A 16 14.08 -17.39 28.69
CA GLY A 16 13.94 -16.27 29.62
C GLY A 16 12.47 -15.91 29.92
N GLU A 17 12.28 -14.98 30.84
CA GLU A 17 10.97 -14.44 31.18
C GLU A 17 10.49 -13.39 30.17
N PRO A 18 9.17 -13.13 30.06
CA PRO A 18 8.64 -12.03 29.27
C PRO A 18 9.31 -10.70 29.61
N CYS A 19 9.73 -9.96 28.58
CA CYS A 19 10.30 -8.64 28.73
C CYS A 19 9.22 -7.62 29.10
N PRO A 20 9.44 -6.77 30.13
CA PRO A 20 8.48 -5.79 30.59
C PRO A 20 8.52 -4.51 29.72
N VAL A 21 8.68 -4.66 28.41
CA VAL A 21 8.72 -3.53 27.48
C VAL A 21 7.34 -3.32 26.86
N SER A 22 7.04 -2.08 26.48
CA SER A 22 5.73 -1.72 25.92
C SER A 22 5.78 -1.48 24.42
N SER A 23 6.97 -1.51 23.83
CA SER A 23 7.25 -1.20 22.44
C SER A 23 8.31 -2.13 21.86
N LEU A 24 8.17 -2.47 20.58
CA LEU A 24 9.20 -3.20 19.85
C LEU A 24 10.51 -2.41 19.71
N ASN A 25 10.47 -1.08 19.87
CA ASN A 25 11.67 -0.23 19.87
C ASN A 25 12.46 -0.30 21.18
N GLU A 26 11.85 -0.81 22.25
CA GLU A 26 12.45 -0.93 23.58
C GLU A 26 13.02 -2.33 23.81
N VAL A 27 12.91 -3.22 22.81
CA VAL A 27 13.36 -4.62 22.94
C VAL A 27 14.84 -4.64 23.29
N PRO A 28 15.22 -5.29 24.40
CA PRO A 28 16.61 -5.32 24.82
C PRO A 28 17.50 -6.01 23.78
N PRO A 29 18.75 -5.53 23.57
CA PRO A 29 19.66 -6.10 22.57
C PRO A 29 19.84 -7.61 22.69
N GLU A 30 19.88 -8.16 23.91
CA GLU A 30 20.03 -9.59 24.16
C GLU A 30 18.88 -10.43 23.58
N VAL A 31 17.64 -9.89 23.55
CA VAL A 31 16.49 -10.58 22.96
C VAL A 31 16.60 -10.63 21.44
N ILE A 32 17.11 -9.55 20.85
CA ILE A 32 17.35 -9.48 19.40
C ILE A 32 18.47 -10.45 19.01
N GLU A 33 19.56 -10.48 19.77
CA GLU A 33 20.68 -11.40 19.56
C GLU A 33 20.26 -12.87 19.67
N ASP A 34 19.48 -13.23 20.69
CA ASP A 34 18.90 -14.56 20.82
C ASP A 34 18.03 -14.92 19.62
N ALA A 35 17.13 -14.02 19.21
CA ALA A 35 16.27 -14.25 18.07
C ALA A 35 17.07 -14.45 16.76
N ARG A 36 18.19 -13.74 16.58
CA ARG A 36 19.11 -13.91 15.44
C ARG A 36 19.74 -15.30 15.38
N ARG A 37 20.03 -15.91 16.53
CA ARG A 37 20.60 -17.26 16.61
C ARG A 37 19.62 -18.35 16.22
N LEU A 38 18.31 -18.07 16.24
CA LEU A 38 17.30 -19.07 15.88
C LEU A 38 17.29 -19.27 14.36
N PRO A 39 17.28 -20.54 13.88
CA PRO A 39 17.55 -20.86 12.48
C PRO A 39 16.35 -20.65 11.54
N SER A 40 15.15 -20.38 12.07
CA SER A 40 13.95 -20.28 11.24
C SER A 40 12.98 -19.21 11.73
N VAL A 41 12.29 -18.55 10.79
CA VAL A 41 11.25 -17.55 11.08
C VAL A 41 10.18 -18.09 12.02
N PRO A 42 9.65 -19.32 11.89
CA PRO A 42 8.69 -19.86 12.85
C PRO A 42 9.21 -19.91 14.29
N LEU A 43 10.46 -20.34 14.50
CA LEU A 43 11.04 -20.39 15.85
C LEU A 43 11.28 -18.99 16.41
N ARG A 44 11.70 -18.04 15.57
CA ARG A 44 11.85 -16.62 15.94
C ARG A 44 10.52 -16.02 16.36
N VAL A 45 9.45 -16.25 15.60
CA VAL A 45 8.10 -15.79 15.95
C VAL A 45 7.65 -16.38 17.29
N ILE A 46 7.85 -17.69 17.53
CA ILE A 46 7.46 -18.32 18.78
C ILE A 46 8.25 -17.74 19.96
N TYR A 47 9.57 -17.60 19.82
CA TYR A 47 10.44 -17.00 20.84
C TYR A 47 10.03 -15.56 21.16
N LEU A 48 9.82 -14.74 20.14
CA LEU A 48 9.41 -13.34 20.33
C LEU A 48 8.01 -13.23 20.90
N ARG A 49 7.06 -14.10 20.55
CA ARG A 49 5.74 -14.11 21.19
C ARG A 49 5.80 -14.48 22.67
N HIS A 50 6.73 -15.36 23.05
CA HIS A 50 7.00 -15.70 24.44
C HIS A 50 7.63 -14.53 25.20
N ARG A 51 8.65 -13.88 24.61
CA ARG A 51 9.36 -12.75 25.24
C ARG A 51 8.61 -11.43 25.18
N LEU A 52 7.77 -11.22 24.18
CA LEU A 52 7.08 -9.96 23.89
C LEU A 52 5.57 -10.25 23.73
N PRO A 53 4.87 -10.68 24.80
CA PRO A 53 3.48 -11.13 24.71
C PRO A 53 2.50 -10.03 24.28
N PHE A 54 2.89 -8.75 24.36
CA PHE A 54 2.11 -7.63 23.87
C PHE A 54 2.13 -7.50 22.34
N ALA A 55 3.16 -8.02 21.66
CA ALA A 55 3.39 -7.80 20.24
C ALA A 55 2.48 -8.69 19.39
N ARG A 56 1.83 -8.10 18.38
CA ARG A 56 0.93 -8.81 17.47
C ARG A 56 1.73 -9.47 16.35
N LEU A 57 1.20 -10.54 15.77
CA LEU A 57 1.87 -11.25 14.67
C LEU A 57 2.18 -10.33 13.48
N GLY A 58 1.27 -9.41 13.16
CA GLY A 58 1.47 -8.42 12.09
C GLY A 58 2.59 -7.41 12.35
N GLU A 59 3.02 -7.23 13.61
CA GLU A 59 4.15 -6.37 14.00
C GLU A 59 5.46 -7.17 14.06
N LEU A 60 5.38 -8.43 14.50
CA LEU A 60 6.54 -9.30 14.67
C LEU A 60 7.19 -9.70 13.34
N VAL A 61 6.41 -9.97 12.29
CA VAL A 61 6.97 -10.39 11.01
C VAL A 61 7.86 -9.31 10.38
N PRO A 62 7.42 -8.04 10.27
CA PRO A 62 8.30 -6.96 9.83
C PRO A 62 9.47 -6.71 10.79
N PHE A 63 9.24 -6.75 12.10
CA PHE A 63 10.32 -6.62 13.09
C PHE A 63 11.40 -7.69 12.91
N ILE A 64 11.03 -8.93 12.59
CA ILE A 64 12.00 -9.99 12.26
C ILE A 64 12.79 -9.63 11.00
N ALA A 65 12.11 -9.21 9.93
CA ALA A 65 12.80 -8.83 8.68
C ALA A 65 13.79 -7.67 8.90
N ASP A 66 13.40 -6.65 9.66
CA ASP A 66 14.17 -5.42 9.82
C ASP A 66 15.29 -5.54 10.87
N CYS A 67 14.98 -6.15 12.02
CA CYS A 67 15.85 -6.14 13.19
C CYS A 67 16.65 -7.45 13.34
N ILE A 68 16.07 -8.58 12.91
CA ILE A 68 16.67 -9.90 13.13
C ILE A 68 17.38 -10.40 11.87
N ASP A 69 16.75 -10.30 10.70
CA ASP A 69 17.37 -10.71 9.43
C ASP A 69 18.31 -9.65 8.85
N GLY A 70 18.13 -8.37 9.20
CA GLY A 70 18.93 -7.26 8.69
C GLY A 70 20.17 -6.94 9.53
N ASP A 71 21.26 -6.57 8.83
CA ASP A 71 22.45 -5.92 9.40
C ASP A 71 22.31 -4.39 9.47
N ALA A 72 21.10 -3.88 9.23
CA ALA A 72 20.83 -2.46 9.21
C ALA A 72 21.12 -1.84 10.60
N PRO A 73 21.69 -0.62 10.67
CA PRO A 73 21.83 0.10 11.93
C PRO A 73 20.50 0.17 12.72
N VAL A 74 20.54 0.17 14.05
CA VAL A 74 19.33 0.25 14.90
C VAL A 74 18.46 1.47 14.58
N ALA A 75 19.09 2.57 14.16
CA ALA A 75 18.41 3.79 13.71
C ALA A 75 17.61 3.61 12.41
N THR A 76 17.87 2.54 11.65
CA THR A 76 17.30 2.25 10.32
C THR A 76 16.46 0.97 10.29
N TRP A 77 16.31 0.25 11.41
CA TRP A 77 15.27 -0.79 11.55
C TRP A 77 13.91 -0.16 11.29
N GLY A 78 12.93 -0.92 10.77
CA GLY A 78 11.62 -0.50 10.22
C GLY A 78 10.67 0.20 11.20
N ARG A 79 11.22 1.27 11.76
CA ARG A 79 10.60 2.51 12.11
C ARG A 79 10.12 3.09 10.79
N GLY A 80 8.87 3.46 10.82
CA GLY A 80 8.21 4.09 9.73
C GLY A 80 7.05 3.30 9.15
N ARG A 81 6.16 4.05 8.54
CA ARG A 81 4.93 3.55 7.95
C ARG A 81 4.75 4.19 6.59
N THR A 82 4.29 3.37 5.66
CA THR A 82 3.62 3.88 4.47
C THR A 82 2.16 4.04 4.83
N VAL A 83 1.66 5.26 4.74
CA VAL A 83 0.29 5.62 5.10
C VAL A 83 -0.49 5.86 3.82
N ARG A 84 -1.64 5.21 3.67
CA ARG A 84 -2.55 5.37 2.54
C ARG A 84 -3.97 5.63 2.99
N LEU A 85 -4.86 5.96 2.06
CA LEU A 85 -6.29 6.05 2.33
C LEU A 85 -6.86 4.68 2.69
N ALA A 86 -7.65 4.62 3.75
CA ALA A 86 -8.49 3.48 4.12
C ALA A 86 -9.88 3.62 3.46
N ALA A 87 -9.89 3.84 2.15
CA ALA A 87 -11.10 4.05 1.37
C ALA A 87 -11.32 2.87 0.42
N GLU A 88 -12.57 2.42 0.31
CA GLU A 88 -12.98 1.42 -0.67
C GLU A 88 -13.40 2.10 -1.98
N LEU A 89 -13.50 1.31 -3.05
CA LEU A 89 -13.83 1.87 -4.37
C LEU A 89 -15.12 2.74 -4.39
N PRO A 90 -16.23 2.38 -3.71
CA PRO A 90 -17.40 3.26 -3.62
C PRO A 90 -17.08 4.65 -3.05
N ASP A 91 -16.24 4.73 -2.01
CA ASP A 91 -15.81 6.01 -1.43
C ASP A 91 -14.94 6.79 -2.40
N LEU A 92 -13.99 6.11 -3.04
CA LEU A 92 -13.04 6.70 -3.99
C LEU A 92 -13.74 7.35 -5.18
N VAL A 93 -14.87 6.80 -5.65
CA VAL A 93 -15.61 7.37 -6.78
C VAL A 93 -16.64 8.42 -6.37
N SER A 94 -17.10 8.38 -5.12
CA SER A 94 -18.20 9.22 -4.62
C SER A 94 -17.76 10.51 -3.92
N ALA A 95 -16.55 10.54 -3.36
CA ALA A 95 -16.03 11.71 -2.65
C ALA A 95 -14.97 12.48 -3.46
N PRO A 96 -14.94 13.82 -3.40
CA PRO A 96 -13.96 14.61 -4.14
C PRO A 96 -12.52 14.27 -3.74
N ALA A 97 -11.61 14.17 -4.71
CA ALA A 97 -10.23 13.74 -4.46
C ALA A 97 -9.51 14.61 -3.42
N HIS A 98 -9.71 15.93 -3.46
CA HIS A 98 -9.10 16.85 -2.49
C HIS A 98 -9.54 16.59 -1.05
N ALA A 99 -10.80 16.20 -0.83
CA ALA A 99 -11.33 15.89 0.49
C ALA A 99 -10.76 14.57 1.01
N LEU A 100 -10.69 13.55 0.14
CA LEU A 100 -10.12 12.25 0.47
C LEU A 100 -8.61 12.33 0.75
N LEU A 101 -7.86 13.13 -0.01
CA LEU A 101 -6.41 13.27 0.14
C LEU A 101 -5.99 14.21 1.28
N ALA A 102 -6.90 15.06 1.78
CA ALA A 102 -6.58 16.03 2.83
C ALA A 102 -5.88 15.42 4.06
N PRO A 103 -6.32 14.27 4.61
CA PRO A 103 -5.64 13.64 5.75
C PRO A 103 -4.21 13.20 5.42
N LEU A 104 -3.92 12.75 4.20
CA LEU A 104 -2.55 12.41 3.78
C LEU A 104 -1.67 13.65 3.65
N LEU A 105 -2.19 14.72 3.05
CA LEU A 105 -1.45 15.98 2.86
C LEU A 105 -1.00 16.62 4.19
N VAL A 106 -1.73 16.38 5.28
CA VAL A 106 -1.34 16.82 6.64
C VAL A 106 -0.13 16.05 7.17
N LEU A 107 0.03 14.78 6.77
CA LEU A 107 1.12 13.93 7.23
C LEU A 107 2.43 14.17 6.49
N GLY A 108 2.38 14.60 5.23
CA GLY A 108 3.59 14.88 4.46
C GLY A 108 3.39 14.89 2.94
N PRO A 109 4.50 14.96 2.18
CA PRO A 109 4.44 14.95 0.72
C PRO A 109 3.96 13.60 0.20
N ILE A 110 3.02 13.65 -0.74
CA ILE A 110 2.44 12.46 -1.36
C ILE A 110 3.44 11.84 -2.35
N ARG A 111 3.51 10.51 -2.28
CA ARG A 111 4.25 9.62 -3.16
C ARG A 111 3.28 8.61 -3.76
N THR A 112 3.72 7.81 -4.73
CA THR A 112 2.90 6.72 -5.26
C THR A 112 3.49 5.36 -4.98
N LEU A 113 2.66 4.47 -4.44
CA LEU A 113 3.05 3.09 -4.18
C LEU A 113 3.47 2.40 -5.49
N GLY A 114 4.64 1.76 -5.49
CA GLY A 114 5.12 0.98 -6.62
C GLY A 114 4.30 -0.29 -6.85
N SER A 115 4.41 -0.88 -8.04
CA SER A 115 3.88 -2.21 -8.31
C SER A 115 4.77 -3.27 -7.66
N GLY A 116 4.21 -4.11 -6.80
CA GLY A 116 4.90 -5.24 -6.17
C GLY A 116 4.07 -6.51 -6.17
N PRO A 117 4.68 -7.69 -5.90
CA PRO A 117 3.96 -8.95 -5.79
C PRO A 117 2.85 -8.85 -4.73
N GLY A 118 1.59 -9.12 -5.13
CA GLY A 118 0.44 -9.06 -4.22
C GLY A 118 -0.18 -7.66 -3.99
N LEU A 119 0.38 -6.61 -4.60
CA LEU A 119 -0.09 -5.22 -4.45
C LEU A 119 -0.81 -4.69 -5.69
N HIS A 120 -1.40 -5.58 -6.51
CA HIS A 120 -1.88 -5.19 -7.84
C HIS A 120 -2.91 -4.06 -7.79
N PHE A 121 -3.94 -4.12 -6.92
CA PHE A 121 -4.93 -3.04 -6.80
C PHE A 121 -4.43 -1.81 -5.99
N GLU A 122 -3.32 -1.94 -5.26
CA GLU A 122 -2.71 -0.83 -4.52
C GLU A 122 -1.66 -0.08 -5.35
N ALA A 123 -1.27 -0.64 -6.50
CA ALA A 123 -0.29 -0.03 -7.38
C ALA A 123 -0.74 1.38 -7.80
N GLY A 124 0.15 2.35 -7.63
CA GLY A 124 -0.10 3.75 -7.94
C GLY A 124 -0.90 4.50 -6.87
N ALA A 125 -1.28 3.88 -5.74
CA ALA A 125 -1.98 4.54 -4.65
C ALA A 125 -1.21 5.77 -4.12
N PRO A 126 -1.88 6.90 -3.84
CA PRO A 126 -1.30 8.01 -3.10
C PRO A 126 -0.96 7.59 -1.68
N VAL A 127 0.30 7.77 -1.30
CA VAL A 127 0.82 7.39 0.02
C VAL A 127 1.71 8.48 0.61
N VAL A 128 1.86 8.47 1.93
CA VAL A 128 2.88 9.25 2.65
C VAL A 128 3.82 8.30 3.37
N VAL A 129 5.12 8.56 3.27
CA VAL A 129 6.15 7.81 3.99
C VAL A 129 6.50 8.59 5.24
N LEU A 130 6.23 7.99 6.39
CA LEU A 130 6.62 8.51 7.69
C LEU A 130 7.77 7.65 8.17
N PRO A 131 9.05 8.04 8.02
CA PRO A 131 10.19 7.20 8.41
C PRO A 131 10.36 7.09 9.92
N ASP A 132 9.87 8.07 10.68
CA ASP A 132 10.20 8.20 12.11
C ASP A 132 9.10 7.66 13.05
N VAL A 133 7.99 7.13 12.52
CA VAL A 133 6.89 6.62 13.36
C VAL A 133 7.16 5.21 13.86
N ASP A 134 6.79 4.95 15.11
CA ASP A 134 7.02 3.65 15.75
C ASP A 134 5.90 2.62 15.47
N TYR A 135 6.05 1.42 16.06
CA TYR A 135 5.09 0.33 15.90
C TYR A 135 3.74 0.58 16.58
N ARG A 136 3.64 1.55 17.50
CA ARG A 136 2.41 1.91 18.22
C ARG A 136 1.67 3.05 17.56
N TRP A 137 2.29 3.76 16.63
CA TRP A 137 1.65 4.83 15.90
C TRP A 137 0.41 4.29 15.19
N ALA A 138 -0.75 4.79 15.61
CA ALA A 138 -2.01 4.50 14.97
C ALA A 138 -2.26 5.57 13.90
N PRO A 139 -2.60 5.16 12.67
CA PRO A 139 -2.98 6.13 11.65
C PRO A 139 -4.24 6.90 12.10
N PRO A 140 -4.36 8.20 11.77
CA PRO A 140 -5.61 8.93 11.90
C PRO A 140 -6.79 8.20 11.23
N LEU A 141 -8.01 8.51 11.67
CA LEU A 141 -9.23 7.93 11.09
C LEU A 141 -9.26 8.17 9.57
N GLY A 142 -9.66 7.15 8.80
CA GLY A 142 -9.69 7.19 7.34
C GLY A 142 -8.35 6.90 6.66
N LEU A 143 -7.30 6.61 7.44
CA LEU A 143 -5.99 6.20 6.94
C LEU A 143 -5.63 4.78 7.40
N GLN A 144 -4.83 4.10 6.59
CA GLN A 144 -4.27 2.79 6.89
C GLN A 144 -2.75 2.88 6.85
N ALA A 145 -2.09 2.29 7.84
CA ALA A 145 -0.65 2.20 7.94
C ALA A 145 -0.20 0.79 7.54
N THR A 146 0.79 0.69 6.67
CA THR A 146 1.42 -0.57 6.28
C THR A 146 2.93 -0.50 6.48
N VAL A 147 3.51 -1.64 6.80
CA VAL A 147 4.96 -1.79 6.90
C VAL A 147 5.50 -2.12 5.52
N PHE A 148 5.51 -1.13 4.65
CA PHE A 148 6.25 -1.16 3.39
C PHE A 148 7.31 -0.07 3.45
N THR A 149 8.51 -0.39 3.00
CA THR A 149 9.51 0.58 2.56
C THR A 149 9.21 0.88 1.10
N PRO A 150 8.71 2.06 0.75
CA PRO A 150 8.49 2.33 -0.64
C PRO A 150 9.67 3.16 -1.14
N ASP A 151 10.38 2.59 -2.11
CA ASP A 151 10.98 3.40 -3.16
C ASP A 151 9.83 3.98 -3.99
N ALA A 152 9.09 4.93 -3.40
CA ALA A 152 7.96 5.59 -4.03
C ALA A 152 8.38 6.98 -4.47
N PRO A 153 8.32 7.28 -5.78
CA PRO A 153 8.65 8.61 -6.28
C PRO A 153 7.67 9.64 -5.73
N LEU A 154 8.17 10.86 -5.51
CA LEU A 154 7.35 12.01 -5.18
C LEU A 154 6.39 12.31 -6.33
N VAL A 155 5.15 12.61 -5.97
CA VAL A 155 4.11 12.97 -6.93
C VAL A 155 4.08 14.48 -7.10
N ALA A 156 4.16 14.94 -8.35
CA ALA A 156 4.01 16.37 -8.67
C ALA A 156 2.56 16.85 -8.48
N ASP A 157 1.58 16.00 -8.82
CA ASP A 157 0.15 16.30 -8.72
C ASP A 157 -0.62 15.15 -8.03
N PRO A 158 -0.94 15.28 -6.73
CA PRO A 158 -1.65 14.26 -5.98
C PRO A 158 -3.02 13.87 -6.54
N ILE A 159 -3.71 14.78 -7.22
CA ILE A 159 -5.02 14.53 -7.80
C ILE A 159 -4.89 13.61 -9.01
N VAL A 160 -3.87 13.82 -9.84
CA VAL A 160 -3.55 12.91 -10.95
C VAL A 160 -3.20 11.51 -10.43
N ALA A 161 -2.39 11.41 -9.38
CA ALA A 161 -2.08 10.12 -8.76
C ALA A 161 -3.33 9.43 -8.20
N PHE A 162 -4.23 10.18 -7.57
CA PHE A 162 -5.52 9.65 -7.10
C PHE A 162 -6.36 9.10 -8.25
N ARG A 163 -6.55 9.85 -9.33
CA ARG A 163 -7.32 9.39 -10.51
C ARG A 163 -6.70 8.14 -11.14
N ARG A 164 -5.37 8.06 -11.19
CA ARG A 164 -4.66 6.86 -11.65
C ARG A 164 -4.98 5.66 -10.77
N TRP A 165 -4.95 5.84 -9.45
CA TRP A 165 -5.28 4.78 -8.51
C TRP A 165 -6.74 4.32 -8.65
N VAL A 166 -7.68 5.25 -8.84
CA VAL A 166 -9.08 4.90 -9.15
C VAL A 166 -9.20 4.11 -10.45
N ALA A 167 -8.48 4.51 -11.51
CA ALA A 167 -8.47 3.79 -12.78
C ALA A 167 -7.95 2.35 -12.64
N VAL A 168 -6.93 2.14 -11.80
CA VAL A 168 -6.40 0.80 -11.46
C VAL A 168 -7.45 -0.05 -10.74
N TRP A 169 -8.15 0.51 -9.75
CA TRP A 169 -9.24 -0.18 -9.07
C TRP A 169 -10.37 -0.58 -10.01
N LEU A 170 -10.78 0.32 -10.92
CA LEU A 170 -11.81 0.03 -11.91
C LEU A 170 -11.38 -1.11 -12.84
N ALA A 171 -10.12 -1.12 -13.28
CA ALA A 171 -9.58 -2.19 -14.11
C ALA A 171 -9.54 -3.54 -13.37
N TRP A 172 -9.20 -3.52 -12.09
CA TRP A 172 -9.24 -4.71 -11.26
C TRP A 172 -10.67 -5.26 -11.13
N GLN A 173 -11.66 -4.40 -10.88
CA GLN A 173 -13.07 -4.80 -10.82
C GLN A 173 -13.60 -5.34 -12.16
N ALA A 174 -13.15 -4.80 -13.28
CA ALA A 174 -13.52 -5.28 -14.61
C ALA A 174 -12.99 -6.69 -14.91
N GLY A 175 -12.09 -7.24 -14.08
CA GLY A 175 -11.73 -8.67 -14.10
C GLY A 175 -12.86 -9.58 -13.58
N PHE A 176 -13.85 -9.03 -12.88
CA PHE A 176 -14.98 -9.76 -12.30
C PHE A 176 -16.33 -9.39 -12.91
N VAL A 177 -16.42 -8.23 -13.56
CA VAL A 177 -17.65 -7.72 -14.18
C VAL A 177 -17.39 -7.38 -15.65
N GLU A 178 -18.22 -7.92 -16.53
CA GLU A 178 -18.14 -7.61 -17.95
C GLU A 178 -18.58 -6.18 -18.22
N VAL A 179 -17.68 -5.37 -18.77
CA VAL A 179 -17.97 -4.02 -19.24
C VAL A 179 -18.00 -4.03 -20.76
N PRO A 180 -19.09 -3.58 -21.43
CA PRO A 180 -19.14 -3.50 -22.89
C PRO A 180 -17.96 -2.72 -23.48
N ALA A 181 -17.54 -3.07 -24.70
CA ALA A 181 -16.41 -2.41 -25.35
C ALA A 181 -16.70 -0.95 -25.72
N ASP A 182 -17.97 -0.62 -25.93
CA ASP A 182 -18.50 0.69 -26.28
C ASP A 182 -19.07 1.47 -25.07
N ALA A 183 -18.89 0.94 -23.85
CA ALA A 183 -19.36 1.61 -22.64
C ALA A 183 -18.72 2.99 -22.47
N ASP A 184 -19.53 3.99 -22.17
CA ASP A 184 -19.02 5.28 -21.70
C ASP A 184 -18.62 5.22 -20.22
N ALA A 185 -18.01 6.29 -19.71
CA ALA A 185 -17.50 6.32 -18.34
C ALA A 185 -18.60 6.16 -17.28
N GLU A 186 -19.78 6.73 -17.50
CA GLU A 186 -20.90 6.66 -16.56
C GLU A 186 -21.46 5.24 -16.51
N THR A 187 -21.66 4.61 -17.67
CA THR A 187 -22.09 3.21 -17.78
C THR A 187 -21.10 2.29 -17.10
N ALA A 188 -19.81 2.47 -17.35
CA ALA A 188 -18.78 1.64 -16.77
C ALA A 188 -18.71 1.79 -15.23
N LEU A 189 -18.80 3.02 -14.72
CA LEU A 189 -18.86 3.27 -13.27
C LEU A 189 -20.07 2.61 -12.61
N ARG A 190 -21.26 2.69 -13.22
CA ARG A 190 -22.47 2.03 -12.68
C ARG A 190 -22.37 0.51 -12.67
N LEU A 191 -21.72 -0.09 -13.65
CA LEU A 191 -21.50 -1.54 -13.71
C LEU A 191 -20.48 -2.00 -12.67
N LEU A 192 -19.37 -1.27 -12.53
CA LEU A 192 -18.25 -1.65 -11.66
C LEU A 192 -18.45 -1.27 -10.20
N VAL A 193 -19.27 -0.24 -9.94
CA VAL A 193 -19.50 0.31 -8.60
C VAL A 193 -20.98 0.61 -8.41
N PRO A 194 -21.87 -0.41 -8.47
CA PRO A 194 -23.31 -0.21 -8.42
C PRO A 194 -23.81 0.40 -7.11
N ASP A 195 -23.05 0.24 -6.02
CA ASP A 195 -23.40 0.73 -4.69
C ASP A 195 -23.06 2.21 -4.48
N ALA A 196 -22.35 2.85 -5.43
CA ALA A 196 -22.06 4.28 -5.35
C ALA A 196 -23.30 5.10 -5.72
N ALA A 197 -23.77 5.93 -4.77
CA ALA A 197 -24.95 6.78 -4.99
C ALA A 197 -24.71 7.89 -6.03
N THR A 198 -23.47 8.38 -6.13
CA THR A 198 -23.07 9.48 -7.03
C THR A 198 -21.63 9.31 -7.50
N PHE A 199 -21.30 9.82 -8.68
CA PHE A 199 -19.92 9.85 -9.17
C PHE A 199 -19.37 11.28 -9.25
N THR A 200 -18.15 11.45 -8.78
CA THR A 200 -17.40 12.70 -8.91
C THR A 200 -16.80 12.88 -10.30
N GLU A 201 -16.33 14.10 -10.60
CA GLU A 201 -15.62 14.33 -11.86
C GLU A 201 -14.27 13.59 -11.90
N ASP A 202 -13.58 13.46 -10.76
CA ASP A 202 -12.35 12.68 -10.66
C ASP A 202 -12.59 11.21 -11.04
N ALA A 203 -13.71 10.62 -10.60
CA ALA A 203 -14.13 9.28 -10.99
C ALA A 203 -14.40 9.16 -12.49
N ARG A 204 -15.09 10.15 -13.08
CA ARG A 204 -15.37 10.16 -14.53
C ARG A 204 -14.09 10.28 -15.36
N ILE A 205 -13.14 11.13 -14.94
CA ILE A 205 -11.83 11.26 -15.60
C ILE A 205 -11.06 9.94 -15.50
N ALA A 206 -11.01 9.32 -14.31
CA ALA A 206 -10.36 8.03 -14.09
C ALA A 206 -10.96 6.93 -14.98
N ALA A 207 -12.29 6.82 -15.02
CA ALA A 207 -13.00 5.85 -15.84
C ALA A 207 -12.77 6.07 -17.35
N ARG A 208 -12.81 7.32 -17.83
CA ARG A 208 -12.47 7.66 -19.23
C ARG A 208 -11.03 7.24 -19.57
N ALA A 209 -10.07 7.56 -18.70
CA ALA A 209 -8.67 7.18 -18.92
C ALA A 209 -8.48 5.66 -18.95
N TRP A 210 -9.15 4.94 -18.05
CA TRP A 210 -9.14 3.47 -18.03
C TRP A 210 -9.75 2.88 -19.33
N LEU A 211 -10.90 3.37 -19.79
CA LEU A 211 -11.53 2.90 -21.04
C LEU A 211 -10.62 3.12 -22.25
N VAL A 212 -9.92 4.26 -22.32
CA VAL A 212 -8.93 4.54 -23.38
C VAL A 212 -7.75 3.55 -23.32
N GLN A 213 -7.24 3.23 -22.12
CA GLN A 213 -6.16 2.24 -21.97
C GLN A 213 -6.62 0.84 -22.39
N ARG A 214 -7.82 0.45 -21.95
CA ARG A 214 -8.44 -0.83 -22.30
C ARG A 214 -8.58 -0.98 -23.82
N ALA A 215 -9.06 0.06 -24.52
CA ALA A 215 -9.19 0.05 -25.98
C ALA A 215 -7.84 -0.07 -26.71
N ARG A 216 -6.75 0.38 -26.08
CA ARG A 216 -5.37 0.26 -26.60
C ARG A 216 -4.72 -1.09 -26.28
N GLY A 217 -5.41 -1.98 -25.57
CA GLY A 217 -4.82 -3.23 -25.06
C GLY A 217 -3.70 -3.01 -24.05
N ALA A 218 -3.62 -1.81 -23.47
CA ALA A 218 -2.59 -1.44 -22.52
C ALA A 218 -3.05 -1.75 -21.10
N SER A 219 -2.07 -2.04 -20.25
CA SER A 219 -2.28 -2.28 -18.83
C SER A 219 -2.85 -1.02 -18.17
N ALA A 220 -3.91 -1.17 -17.37
CA ALA A 220 -4.44 -0.08 -16.56
C ALA A 220 -3.44 0.41 -15.50
N TYR A 221 -2.47 -0.44 -15.12
CA TYR A 221 -1.38 -0.08 -14.21
C TYR A 221 -0.40 0.93 -14.84
N ASP A 222 -0.41 1.06 -16.17
CA ASP A 222 0.51 1.91 -16.93
C ASP A 222 -0.13 3.21 -17.41
N ALA A 223 -1.32 3.59 -16.90
CA ALA A 223 -1.98 4.82 -17.32
C ALA A 223 -1.07 6.04 -17.06
N PRO A 224 -0.50 6.69 -18.10
CA PRO A 224 0.47 7.74 -17.89
C PRO A 224 -0.25 9.02 -17.47
N ASP A 225 0.40 9.82 -16.62
CA ASP A 225 -0.12 11.11 -16.15
C ASP A 225 -0.59 12.01 -17.31
N ALA A 226 0.11 11.95 -18.44
CA ALA A 226 -0.24 12.68 -19.66
C ALA A 226 -1.62 12.29 -20.22
N LEU A 227 -2.02 11.01 -20.13
CA LEU A 227 -3.35 10.57 -20.56
C LEU A 227 -4.43 11.12 -19.65
N LEU A 228 -4.24 11.05 -18.33
CA LEU A 228 -5.20 11.58 -17.35
C LEU A 228 -5.41 13.08 -17.53
N ARG A 229 -4.33 13.83 -17.78
CA ARG A 229 -4.39 15.26 -18.10
C ARG A 229 -5.07 15.54 -19.45
N ALA A 230 -4.81 14.72 -20.48
CA ALA A 230 -5.44 14.88 -21.78
C ALA A 230 -6.96 14.61 -21.73
N VAL A 231 -7.38 13.61 -20.94
CA VAL A 231 -8.80 13.31 -20.70
C VAL A 231 -9.48 14.44 -19.94
N GLU A 232 -8.84 15.01 -18.92
CA GLU A 232 -9.35 16.16 -18.16
C GLU A 232 -9.58 17.39 -19.05
N LEU A 233 -8.65 17.66 -19.98
CA LEU A 233 -8.75 18.78 -20.92
C LEU A 233 -9.74 18.54 -22.08
N GLY A 234 -10.43 17.40 -22.11
CA GLY A 234 -11.34 17.03 -23.20
C GLY A 234 -10.63 16.69 -24.53
N ALA A 235 -9.30 16.54 -24.52
CA ALA A 235 -8.48 16.28 -25.70
C ALA A 235 -8.45 14.80 -26.12
N GLY A 236 -9.21 13.92 -25.45
CA GLY A 236 -9.28 12.49 -25.73
C GLY A 236 -10.12 12.09 -26.94
N GLY A 237 -10.80 13.05 -27.60
CA GLY A 237 -11.62 12.82 -28.78
C GLY A 237 -10.88 13.14 -30.08
N GLY A 238 -10.31 12.13 -30.74
CA GLY A 238 -9.92 12.22 -32.15
C GLY A 238 -8.45 12.55 -32.41
N GLY A 239 -7.57 11.56 -32.22
CA GLY A 239 -6.27 11.53 -32.87
C GLY A 239 -6.21 10.26 -33.71
N GLN A 240 -6.37 10.38 -35.03
CA GLN A 240 -6.04 9.34 -35.98
C GLN A 240 -4.61 8.85 -35.70
N ALA A 241 -4.38 7.54 -35.86
CA ALA A 241 -3.05 6.97 -35.98
C ALA A 241 -2.33 7.63 -37.16
N GLY A 242 -1.59 8.70 -36.89
CA GLY A 242 -0.66 9.31 -37.83
C GLY A 242 0.69 8.63 -37.69
N ASP A 243 1.17 8.10 -38.80
CA ASP A 243 2.47 7.45 -38.98
C ASP A 243 3.59 8.14 -38.19
N VAL A 244 4.36 7.33 -37.47
CA VAL A 244 5.71 7.69 -37.04
C VAL A 244 6.63 7.32 -38.21
N PRO A 245 7.29 8.27 -38.89
CA PRO A 245 8.31 7.93 -39.87
C PRO A 245 9.54 7.38 -39.14
N GLY A 246 10.05 6.27 -39.66
CA GLY A 246 11.35 5.69 -39.28
C GLY A 246 12.53 6.47 -39.82
#